data_AF-A0A7S0E285-F1
#
_entry.id   AF-A0A7S0E285-F1
#
_cell.length_a   1.000
_cell.length_b   1.000
_cell.length_c   1.000
_cell.angle_alpha   90.00
_cell.angle_beta   90.00
_cell.angle_gamma   90.00
#
_symmetry.space_group_name_H-M   'P 1'
#
loop_
_entity.id
_entity.type
_entity.pdbx_description
1 polymer ?
#
loop_
_entity_poly.entity_id
_entity_poly.type
_entity_poly.pdbx_seq_one_letter_code
_entity_poly.pdbx_strand_id
1 'polypeptide(L)'
;SPPSPPPSPPSPPQPPSPPPQPPCPVRAVIDLGITVNFCLLTKSGITSTGATSVDGNIGTSPITVQSITGFALQYDTMPFSNNTFATSSLLSGNVYGADLAVPTPAKLTQAISDMEAAYVDAAGRPNP
;
A
#
# COMPACT_ATOMS: atom_id res chain seq x y z
N SER A 1 -58.36 -10.56 -27.48
CA SER A 1 -57.08 -9.84 -27.24
C SER A 1 -57.22 -9.00 -25.99
N PRO A 2 -56.26 -9.03 -25.04
CA PRO A 2 -56.33 -8.14 -23.88
C PRO A 2 -56.08 -6.68 -24.32
N PRO A 3 -56.67 -5.70 -23.62
CA PRO A 3 -56.40 -4.28 -23.89
C PRO A 3 -54.95 -3.93 -23.52
N SER A 4 -54.33 -3.05 -24.31
CA SER A 4 -52.98 -2.55 -24.07
C SER A 4 -52.91 -1.81 -22.72
N PRO A 5 -51.80 -1.91 -21.98
CA PRO A 5 -51.61 -1.13 -20.77
C PRO A 5 -51.57 0.38 -21.10
N PRO A 6 -52.04 1.24 -20.19
CA PRO A 6 -51.95 2.68 -20.37
C PRO A 6 -50.47 3.12 -20.43
N PRO A 7 -50.16 4.22 -21.12
CA PRO A 7 -48.81 4.77 -21.17
C PRO A 7 -48.36 5.18 -19.76
N SER A 8 -47.07 4.98 -19.47
CA SER A 8 -46.47 5.42 -18.21
C SER A 8 -46.55 6.94 -18.07
N PRO A 9 -46.74 7.47 -16.85
CA PRO A 9 -46.71 8.91 -16.62
C PRO A 9 -45.32 9.49 -16.95
N PRO A 10 -45.25 10.77 -17.38
CA PRO A 10 -43.98 11.42 -17.62
C PRO A 10 -43.14 11.51 -16.35
N SER A 11 -41.83 11.35 -16.48
CA SER A 11 -40.88 11.51 -15.38
C SER A 11 -40.96 12.93 -14.80
N PRO A 12 -40.86 13.09 -13.47
CA PRO A 12 -40.82 14.41 -12.86
C PRO A 12 -39.61 15.21 -13.36
N PRO A 13 -39.68 16.56 -13.38
CA PRO A 13 -38.55 17.41 -13.73
C PRO A 13 -37.35 17.11 -12.83
N GLN A 14 -36.18 16.92 -13.43
CA GLN A 14 -34.93 16.78 -12.68
C GLN A 14 -34.63 18.11 -11.96
N PRO A 15 -34.25 18.09 -10.67
CA PRO A 15 -33.82 19.32 -9.99
C PRO A 15 -32.63 19.96 -10.73
N PRO A 16 -32.47 21.29 -10.65
CA PRO A 16 -31.37 21.99 -11.29
C PRO A 16 -30.02 21.45 -10.77
N SER A 17 -29.05 21.33 -11.66
CA SER A 17 -27.68 20.94 -11.32
C SER A 17 -27.09 21.89 -10.26
N PRO A 18 -26.31 21.39 -9.28
CA PRO A 18 -25.60 22.26 -8.35
C PRO A 18 -24.71 23.25 -9.12
N PRO A 19 -24.55 24.48 -8.62
CA PRO A 19 -23.60 25.43 -9.22
C PRO A 19 -22.17 24.86 -9.20
N PRO A 20 -21.31 25.24 -10.16
CA PRO A 20 -19.90 24.85 -10.17
C PRO A 20 -19.24 25.23 -8.83
N GLN A 21 -18.71 24.24 -8.12
CA GLN A 21 -17.92 24.51 -6.93
C GLN A 21 -16.63 25.23 -7.34
N PRO A 22 -16.18 26.26 -6.61
CA PRO A 22 -14.88 26.86 -6.86
C PRO A 22 -13.81 25.75 -6.81
N PRO A 23 -12.76 25.80 -7.65
CA PRO A 23 -11.70 24.81 -7.58
C PRO A 23 -11.10 24.85 -6.19
N CYS A 24 -11.34 23.82 -5.40
CA CYS A 24 -10.57 23.56 -4.19
C CYS A 24 -9.09 23.59 -4.61
N PRO A 25 -8.18 24.21 -3.85
CA PRO A 25 -6.76 24.09 -4.16
C PRO A 25 -6.40 22.60 -4.13
N VAL A 26 -6.21 22.02 -5.32
CA VAL A 26 -5.77 20.63 -5.45
C VAL A 26 -4.33 20.62 -4.95
N ARG A 27 -4.13 20.15 -3.73
CA ARG A 27 -2.78 19.89 -3.21
C ARG A 27 -2.14 18.85 -4.15
N ALA A 28 -0.90 19.11 -4.58
CA ALA A 28 -0.16 18.18 -5.42
C ALA A 28 -0.10 16.79 -4.77
N VAL A 29 -0.12 15.72 -5.55
CA VAL A 29 0.08 14.36 -4.99
C VAL A 29 1.55 14.22 -4.57
N ILE A 30 1.83 13.50 -3.49
CA ILE A 30 3.20 13.11 -3.13
C ILE A 30 3.51 11.83 -3.90
N ASP A 31 4.58 11.83 -4.69
CA ASP A 31 5.03 10.63 -5.38
C ASP A 31 5.77 9.71 -4.39
N LEU A 32 5.23 8.50 -4.22
CA LEU A 32 5.81 7.47 -3.35
C LEU A 32 6.72 6.51 -4.13
N GLY A 33 6.85 6.66 -5.45
CA GLY A 33 7.64 5.74 -6.27
C GLY A 33 7.24 4.29 -6.04
N ILE A 34 8.21 3.41 -5.82
CA ILE A 34 7.94 1.98 -5.57
C ILE A 34 7.56 1.68 -4.12
N THR A 35 7.64 2.64 -3.20
CA THR A 35 7.19 2.48 -1.81
C THR A 35 5.70 2.14 -1.74
N VAL A 36 4.91 2.58 -2.73
CA VAL A 36 3.46 2.28 -2.85
C VAL A 36 3.14 0.77 -2.84
N ASN A 37 4.11 -0.09 -3.15
CA ASN A 37 3.93 -1.54 -3.14
C ASN A 37 3.96 -2.15 -1.72
N PHE A 38 4.26 -1.36 -0.69
CA PHE A 38 4.39 -1.79 0.70
C PHE A 38 3.36 -1.08 1.57
N CYS A 39 2.64 -1.85 2.39
CA CYS A 39 1.80 -1.32 3.46
C CYS A 39 2.67 -0.83 4.63
N LEU A 40 3.71 -1.61 5.00
CA LEU A 40 4.71 -1.21 6.00
C LEU A 40 6.12 -1.35 5.40
N LEU A 41 6.90 -0.27 5.44
CA LEU A 41 8.30 -0.29 5.02
C LEU A 41 9.14 0.41 6.09
N THR A 42 10.17 -0.25 6.63
CA THR A 42 11.00 0.33 7.70
C THR A 42 12.50 0.08 7.50
N LYS A 43 13.33 0.91 8.13
CA LYS A 43 14.79 0.74 8.14
C LYS A 43 15.31 -0.11 9.30
N SER A 44 14.52 -0.29 10.36
CA SER A 44 14.98 -0.77 11.67
C SER A 44 14.24 -1.99 12.22
N GLY A 45 13.23 -2.52 11.51
CA GLY A 45 12.51 -3.72 11.89
C GLY A 45 11.02 -3.49 12.08
N ILE A 46 10.29 -4.60 12.29
CA ILE A 46 8.84 -4.60 12.51
C ILE A 46 8.56 -5.66 13.59
N THR A 47 7.85 -5.30 14.65
CA THR A 47 7.54 -6.23 15.74
C THR A 47 6.05 -6.29 15.98
N SER A 48 5.54 -7.52 16.11
CA SER A 48 4.20 -7.81 16.61
C SER A 48 4.29 -8.60 17.93
N THR A 49 3.42 -8.26 18.89
CA THR A 49 3.37 -8.89 20.23
C THR A 49 2.00 -9.52 20.54
N GLY A 50 1.05 -9.49 19.60
CA GLY A 50 -0.33 -9.93 19.84
C GLY A 50 -1.10 -10.16 18.54
N ALA A 51 -2.43 -10.22 18.65
CA ALA A 51 -3.31 -10.41 17.49
C ALA A 51 -3.04 -9.34 16.43
N THR A 52 -2.61 -9.77 15.24
CA THR A 52 -2.17 -8.90 14.15
C THR A 52 -2.75 -9.40 12.85
N SER A 53 -3.23 -8.48 12.03
CA SER A 53 -3.65 -8.71 10.65
C SER A 53 -3.17 -7.54 9.82
N VAL A 54 -2.39 -7.82 8.78
CA VAL A 54 -1.88 -6.81 7.84
C VAL A 54 -2.33 -7.18 6.44
N ASP A 55 -2.88 -6.21 5.72
CA ASP A 55 -3.25 -6.35 4.32
C ASP A 55 -2.23 -5.60 3.45
N GLY A 56 -1.51 -6.36 2.62
CA GLY A 56 -0.42 -5.85 1.80
C GLY A 56 0.98 -6.24 2.28
N ASN A 57 1.98 -5.83 1.50
CA ASN A 57 3.36 -6.25 1.70
C ASN A 57 4.02 -5.49 2.83
N ILE A 58 4.95 -6.16 3.52
CA ILE A 58 5.82 -5.52 4.51
C ILE A 58 7.28 -5.71 4.14
N GLY A 59 8.12 -4.72 4.45
CA GLY A 59 9.53 -4.73 4.06
C GLY A 59 10.45 -4.09 5.08
N THR A 60 11.67 -4.61 5.20
CA THR A 60 12.75 -3.97 5.97
C THR A 60 14.06 -3.86 5.19
N SER A 61 14.68 -2.68 5.18
CA SER A 61 16.01 -2.45 4.59
C SER A 61 16.65 -1.18 5.12
N PRO A 62 17.96 -1.17 5.45
CA PRO A 62 18.96 -2.22 5.19
C PRO A 62 18.97 -3.36 6.22
N ILE A 63 18.17 -3.26 7.28
CA ILE A 63 18.08 -4.33 8.27
C ILE A 63 17.49 -5.62 7.68
N THR A 64 17.90 -6.76 8.21
CA THR A 64 17.55 -8.10 7.72
C THR A 64 16.10 -8.46 7.99
N VAL A 65 15.58 -9.45 7.24
CA VAL A 65 14.23 -10.02 7.39
C VAL A 65 14.00 -10.56 8.81
N GLN A 66 15.06 -10.97 9.50
CA GLN A 66 14.98 -11.47 10.88
C GLN A 66 14.58 -10.39 11.91
N SER A 67 14.69 -9.11 11.56
CA SER A 67 14.17 -8.01 12.39
C SER A 67 12.64 -7.89 12.32
N ILE A 68 11.98 -8.64 11.43
CA ILE A 68 10.54 -8.79 11.37
C ILE A 68 10.14 -9.92 12.32
N THR A 69 9.71 -9.54 13.52
CA THR A 69 9.50 -10.43 14.67
C THR A 69 8.03 -10.51 15.05
N GLY A 70 7.59 -11.68 15.54
CA GLY A 70 6.18 -11.90 15.91
C GLY A 70 5.25 -12.25 14.74
N PHE A 71 5.78 -12.41 13.52
CA PHE A 71 4.99 -12.72 12.32
C PHE A 71 5.03 -14.19 11.89
N ALA A 72 5.71 -15.07 12.63
CA ALA A 72 5.82 -16.50 12.28
C ALA A 72 6.16 -16.72 10.78
N LEU A 73 7.28 -16.14 10.34
CA LEU A 73 7.70 -16.12 8.94
C LEU A 73 7.88 -17.54 8.39
N GLN A 74 7.34 -17.78 7.20
CA GLN A 74 7.45 -19.02 6.45
C GLN A 74 8.24 -18.78 5.16
N TYR A 75 9.13 -19.71 4.84
CA TYR A 75 9.97 -19.67 3.65
C TYR A 75 9.68 -20.92 2.82
N ASP A 76 9.69 -20.78 1.49
CA ASP A 76 9.44 -21.88 0.57
C ASP A 76 10.64 -22.86 0.54
N THR A 77 11.85 -22.32 0.57
CA THR A 77 13.10 -23.10 0.52
C THR A 77 14.05 -22.74 1.66
N MET A 78 14.94 -23.67 2.01
CA MET A 78 16.01 -23.45 2.98
C MET A 78 17.39 -23.61 2.30
N PRO A 79 18.37 -22.73 2.59
CA PRO A 79 18.33 -21.61 3.53
C PRO A 79 17.40 -20.46 3.07
N PHE A 80 16.85 -19.71 4.03
CA PHE A 80 15.85 -18.66 3.80
C PHE A 80 16.32 -17.59 2.78
N SER A 81 17.63 -17.36 2.68
CA SER A 81 18.27 -16.42 1.74
C SER A 81 18.08 -16.78 0.27
N ASN A 82 17.59 -17.98 -0.06
CA ASN A 82 17.27 -18.38 -1.44
C ASN A 82 15.90 -17.89 -1.90
N ASN A 83 15.07 -17.39 -0.98
CA ASN A 83 13.72 -16.93 -1.28
C ASN A 83 13.75 -15.43 -1.56
N THR A 84 12.96 -14.97 -2.51
CA THR A 84 12.78 -13.54 -2.78
C THR A 84 11.81 -12.88 -1.78
N PHE A 85 10.97 -13.66 -1.11
CA PHE A 85 10.03 -13.20 -0.10
C PHE A 85 9.79 -14.29 0.95
N ALA A 86 9.19 -13.92 2.06
CA ALA A 86 8.59 -14.83 3.02
C ALA A 86 7.08 -14.59 3.10
N THR A 87 6.35 -15.51 3.73
CA THR A 87 4.91 -15.42 3.96
C THR A 87 4.58 -15.56 5.44
N SER A 88 3.34 -15.23 5.82
CA SER A 88 2.84 -15.35 7.18
C SER A 88 1.32 -15.53 7.14
N SER A 89 0.75 -16.27 8.10
CA SER A 89 -0.71 -16.35 8.27
C SER A 89 -1.33 -15.04 8.78
N LEU A 90 -0.52 -14.12 9.30
CA LEU A 90 -0.96 -12.80 9.78
C LEU A 90 -0.97 -11.73 8.68
N LEU A 91 -0.50 -12.08 7.47
CA LEU A 91 -0.40 -11.19 6.34
C LEU A 91 -1.21 -11.69 5.14
N SER A 92 -2.03 -10.81 4.58
CA SER A 92 -2.53 -10.92 3.21
C SER A 92 -1.54 -10.23 2.27
N GLY A 93 -0.32 -10.76 2.19
CA GLY A 93 0.78 -10.17 1.43
C GLY A 93 2.11 -10.89 1.65
N ASN A 94 3.18 -10.30 1.15
CA ASN A 94 4.52 -10.85 1.22
C ASN A 94 5.42 -10.05 2.17
N VAL A 95 6.35 -10.75 2.80
CA VAL A 95 7.38 -10.19 3.67
C VAL A 95 8.70 -10.12 2.91
N TYR A 96 9.35 -8.96 2.92
CA TYR A 96 10.59 -8.72 2.21
C TYR A 96 11.68 -8.23 3.19
N GLY A 97 12.92 -8.69 3.00
CA GLY A 97 14.06 -8.19 3.77
C GLY A 97 15.33 -8.12 2.94
N ALA A 98 16.29 -7.33 3.41
CA ALA A 98 17.51 -6.99 2.67
C ALA A 98 18.48 -8.17 2.45
N ASP A 99 18.34 -9.27 3.21
CA ASP A 99 19.14 -10.50 3.14
C ASP A 99 18.44 -11.64 2.39
N LEU A 100 17.33 -11.34 1.73
CA LEU A 100 16.63 -12.25 0.82
C LEU A 100 17.26 -12.25 -0.58
N ALA A 101 16.88 -13.22 -1.41
CA ALA A 101 17.42 -13.40 -2.75
C ALA A 101 17.12 -12.21 -3.67
N VAL A 102 18.00 -12.00 -4.66
CA VAL A 102 17.80 -11.06 -5.77
C VAL A 102 16.47 -11.37 -6.47
N PRO A 103 15.65 -10.37 -6.83
CA PRO A 103 15.94 -8.92 -6.85
C PRO A 103 15.53 -8.14 -5.59
N THR A 104 15.20 -8.82 -4.49
CA THR A 104 14.59 -8.18 -3.31
C THR A 104 15.45 -7.10 -2.64
N PRO A 105 16.76 -7.29 -2.42
CA PRO A 105 17.58 -6.27 -1.77
C PRO A 105 17.58 -4.93 -2.54
N ALA A 106 17.78 -4.99 -3.87
CA ALA A 106 17.79 -3.80 -4.72
C ALA A 106 16.42 -3.10 -4.75
N LYS A 107 15.33 -3.87 -4.81
CA LYS A 107 13.97 -3.32 -4.73
C LYS A 107 13.73 -2.61 -3.39
N LEU A 108 14.17 -3.18 -2.28
CA LEU A 108 13.98 -2.54 -0.98
C LEU A 108 14.84 -1.29 -0.81
N THR A 109 16.09 -1.29 -1.30
CA THR A 109 16.93 -0.08 -1.30
C THR A 109 16.24 1.06 -2.05
N GLN A 110 15.73 0.79 -3.25
CA GLN A 110 15.00 1.80 -4.03
C GLN A 110 13.73 2.26 -3.31
N ALA A 111 12.97 1.34 -2.69
CA ALA A 111 11.76 1.68 -1.95
C ALA A 111 12.04 2.57 -0.73
N ILE A 112 13.19 2.40 -0.06
CA ILE A 112 13.61 3.28 1.03
C ILE A 112 14.04 4.64 0.49
N SER A 113 14.75 4.71 -0.62
CA SER A 113 15.11 5.99 -1.26
C SER A 113 13.88 6.79 -1.71
N ASP A 114 12.90 6.12 -2.31
CA ASP A 114 11.65 6.76 -2.74
C ASP A 114 10.84 7.28 -1.54
N MET A 115 10.78 6.51 -0.45
CA MET A 115 10.16 6.93 0.81
C MET A 115 10.86 8.17 1.39
N GLU A 116 12.19 8.20 1.39
CA GLU A 116 12.96 9.36 1.87
C GLU A 116 12.71 10.61 1.02
N ALA A 117 12.66 10.45 -0.31
CA ALA A 117 12.33 11.54 -1.23
C ALA A 117 10.90 12.05 -1.02
N ALA A 118 9.93 11.15 -0.89
CA ALA A 118 8.54 11.48 -0.62
C ALA A 118 8.38 12.22 0.72
N TYR A 119 9.12 11.81 1.75
CA TYR A 119 9.14 12.49 3.04
C TYR A 119 9.66 13.92 2.91
N VAL A 120 10.77 14.12 2.19
CA VAL A 120 11.35 15.45 1.96
C VAL A 120 10.38 16.34 1.16
N ASP A 121 9.75 15.83 0.11
CA ASP A 121 8.72 16.56 -0.65
C ASP A 121 7.54 16.95 0.25
N ALA A 122 7.02 16.02 1.05
CA ALA A 122 5.94 16.29 1.98
C ALA A 122 6.29 17.38 3.01
N ALA A 123 7.48 17.27 3.61
CA ALA A 123 7.95 18.20 4.63
C ALA A 123 8.25 19.61 4.08
N GLY A 124 8.58 19.72 2.79
CA GLY A 124 8.89 20.99 2.13
C GLY A 124 7.67 21.82 1.69
N ARG A 125 6.45 21.30 1.81
CA ARG A 125 5.24 21.97 1.30
C ARG A 125 4.76 23.09 2.24
N PRO A 126 4.49 24.31 1.72
CA PRO A 126 3.92 25.39 2.52
C PRO A 126 2.45 25.13 2.85
N ASN A 127 2.03 25.49 4.07
CA ASN A 127 0.67 25.32 4.62
C ASN A 127 0.21 23.85 4.68
N PRO A 128 0.83 23.01 5.55
CA PRO A 128 0.57 21.57 5.67
C PRO A 128 -0.86 21.21 6.07
#